data_AF-A0A9Q0RRB0-F1
#
_entry.id   AF-A0A9Q0RRB0-F1
#
_cell.length_a   1.000
_cell.length_b   1.000
_cell.length_c   1.000
_cell.angle_alpha   90.00
_cell.angle_beta   90.00
_cell.angle_gamma   90.00
#
_symmetry.space_group_name_H-M   'P 1'
#
loop_
_entity.id
_entity.type
_entity.pdbx_description
1 polymer ?
#
loop_
_entity_poly.entity_id
_entity_poly.type
_entity_poly.pdbx_seq_one_letter_code
_entity_poly.pdbx_strand_id
1 'polypeptide(L)'
;MIQIKMFSLLQRSVIQLNIKKFSTVVAQLKSNHRLFALHGFDADQTQTLIKYLEPLLKNDSLRTIESSLNAWKHNLHSSKEQQFQQKFVQTILEEEPRLLLLDGDSVQERIEQLKSLDLVRGSNDVWKLFLASPTGYFLQDWSELLKKYYYITFKVLPWLEPEIKTTFVNPLVLNPKVIELEYNVIKTRFLFAQRTGFQLHKQEIPNLNTLFLVPISEYIKIYAPYCTVEEFNALEKVNVHSIGEEDDRLFEELVSLAPKKRSKNNGNKSKSFINDNLRETYLLSDIKP
;
A
#
# COMPACT_ATOMS: atom_id res chain seq x y z
N MET A 1 46.88 2.19 -19.66
CA MET A 1 46.77 3.35 -18.75
C MET A 1 45.86 4.48 -19.27
N ILE A 2 45.71 4.68 -20.60
CA ILE A 2 44.84 5.73 -21.18
C ILE A 2 43.33 5.39 -21.10
N GLN A 3 42.93 4.12 -21.26
CA GLN A 3 41.52 3.70 -21.20
C GLN A 3 40.86 3.93 -19.83
N ILE A 4 41.60 3.81 -18.72
CA ILE A 4 41.07 4.01 -17.35
C ILE A 4 40.76 5.49 -17.08
N LYS A 5 41.56 6.43 -17.63
CA LYS A 5 41.30 7.87 -17.51
C LYS A 5 40.11 8.33 -18.36
N MET A 6 39.88 7.71 -19.53
CA MET A 6 38.69 8.01 -20.35
C MET A 6 37.40 7.54 -19.67
N PHE A 7 37.43 6.36 -19.03
CA PHE A 7 36.29 5.81 -18.31
C PHE A 7 35.89 6.66 -17.10
N SER A 8 36.87 7.19 -16.35
CA SER A 8 36.59 8.05 -15.18
C SER A 8 36.07 9.44 -15.56
N LEU A 9 36.49 9.99 -16.72
CA LEU A 9 35.97 11.26 -17.25
C LEU A 9 34.54 11.12 -17.79
N LEU A 10 34.23 9.99 -18.44
CA LEU A 10 32.88 9.66 -18.88
C LEU A 10 31.94 9.44 -17.70
N GLN A 11 32.38 8.73 -16.64
CA GLN A 11 31.58 8.59 -15.43
C GLN A 11 31.32 9.94 -14.74
N ARG A 12 32.34 10.81 -14.61
CA ARG A 12 32.16 12.14 -13.99
C ARG A 12 31.22 13.04 -14.79
N SER A 13 31.29 13.02 -16.12
CA SER A 13 30.40 13.82 -16.97
C SER A 13 28.96 13.31 -16.97
N VAL A 14 28.73 11.99 -16.95
CA VAL A 14 27.40 11.40 -16.78
C VAL A 14 26.80 11.74 -15.42
N ILE A 15 27.61 11.68 -14.34
CA ILE A 15 27.19 12.07 -13.00
C ILE A 15 26.80 13.56 -12.95
N GLN A 16 27.62 14.45 -13.52
CA GLN A 16 27.32 15.89 -13.58
C GLN A 16 26.07 16.21 -14.41
N LEU A 17 25.85 15.51 -15.53
CA LEU A 17 24.64 15.63 -16.33
C LEU A 17 23.39 15.18 -15.58
N ASN A 18 23.47 14.09 -14.81
CA ASN A 18 22.37 13.60 -13.99
C ASN A 18 22.04 14.56 -12.84
N ILE A 19 23.05 15.11 -12.16
CA ILE A 19 22.87 16.12 -11.11
C ILE A 19 22.19 17.39 -11.69
N LYS A 20 22.63 17.85 -12.87
CA LYS A 20 22.05 19.04 -13.51
C LYS A 20 20.62 18.82 -13.99
N LYS A 21 20.28 17.62 -14.48
CA LYS A 21 18.90 17.28 -14.84
C LYS A 21 18.00 17.19 -13.61
N PHE A 22 18.48 16.59 -12.53
CA PHE A 22 17.75 16.48 -11.27
C PHE A 22 17.46 17.85 -10.65
N SER A 23 18.44 18.76 -10.60
CA SER A 23 18.22 20.12 -10.10
C SER A 23 17.22 20.91 -10.96
N THR A 24 17.14 20.61 -12.26
CA THR A 24 16.15 21.19 -13.18
C THR A 24 14.73 20.70 -12.87
N VAL A 25 14.54 19.42 -12.55
CA VAL A 25 13.22 18.87 -12.18
C VAL A 25 12.70 19.48 -10.89
N VAL A 26 13.54 19.59 -9.87
CA VAL A 26 13.18 20.24 -8.60
C VAL A 26 12.82 21.71 -8.82
N ALA A 27 13.60 22.44 -9.63
CA ALA A 27 13.30 23.84 -9.96
C ALA A 27 11.98 23.97 -10.74
N GLN A 28 11.71 23.06 -11.68
CA GLN A 28 10.45 23.04 -12.43
C GLN A 28 9.25 22.76 -11.53
N LEU A 29 9.33 21.77 -10.63
CA LEU A 29 8.27 21.47 -9.67
C LEU A 29 8.02 22.65 -8.72
N LYS A 30 9.09 23.28 -8.20
CA LYS A 30 8.98 24.49 -7.38
C LYS A 30 8.33 25.64 -8.15
N SER A 31 8.59 25.78 -9.44
CA SER A 31 7.95 26.81 -10.27
C SER A 31 6.50 26.48 -10.70
N ASN A 32 6.08 25.21 -10.60
CA ASN A 32 4.77 24.73 -11.07
C ASN A 32 3.69 24.76 -9.99
N HIS A 33 3.62 25.83 -9.21
CA HIS A 33 2.57 26.03 -8.20
C HIS A 33 1.15 25.94 -8.77
N ARG A 34 0.95 26.29 -10.05
CA ARG A 34 -0.36 26.18 -10.72
C ARG A 34 -0.84 24.74 -10.81
N LEU A 35 0.05 23.77 -11.05
CA LEU A 35 -0.31 22.36 -11.13
C LEU A 35 -0.90 21.92 -9.79
N PHE A 36 -0.17 22.12 -8.69
CA PHE A 36 -0.61 21.72 -7.35
C PHE A 36 -1.84 22.49 -6.88
N ALA A 37 -1.96 23.78 -7.20
CA ALA A 37 -3.15 24.59 -6.88
C ALA A 37 -4.43 24.06 -7.53
N LEU A 38 -4.37 23.48 -8.75
CA LEU A 38 -5.53 22.84 -9.41
C LEU A 38 -6.06 21.59 -8.68
N HIS A 39 -5.25 21.06 -7.76
CA HIS A 39 -5.56 19.91 -6.91
C HIS A 39 -5.74 20.27 -5.43
N GLY A 40 -5.81 21.57 -5.12
CA GLY A 40 -6.16 22.07 -3.79
C GLY A 40 -4.99 22.33 -2.84
N PHE A 41 -3.74 22.15 -3.29
CA PHE A 41 -2.56 22.47 -2.48
C PHE A 41 -2.28 23.97 -2.50
N ASP A 42 -1.99 24.55 -1.33
CA ASP A 42 -1.41 25.90 -1.25
C ASP A 42 0.11 25.88 -1.54
N ALA A 43 0.72 27.07 -1.55
CA ALA A 43 2.14 27.23 -1.86
C ALA A 43 3.06 26.57 -0.82
N ASP A 44 2.72 26.67 0.47
CA ASP A 44 3.53 26.15 1.58
C ASP A 44 3.45 24.62 1.64
N GLN A 45 2.26 24.08 1.43
CA GLN A 45 2.00 22.65 1.28
C GLN A 45 2.76 22.09 0.07
N THR A 46 2.72 22.79 -1.07
CA THR A 46 3.47 22.39 -2.27
C THR A 46 4.97 22.35 -1.99
N GLN A 47 5.52 23.35 -1.31
CA GLN A 47 6.93 23.39 -0.97
C GLN A 47 7.34 22.26 -0.01
N THR A 48 6.49 21.99 0.99
CA THR A 48 6.68 20.90 1.95
C THR A 48 6.68 19.53 1.25
N LEU A 49 5.68 19.30 0.39
CA LEU A 49 5.55 18.10 -0.41
C LEU A 49 6.76 17.87 -1.33
N ILE A 50 7.20 18.92 -2.04
CA ILE A 50 8.36 18.82 -2.93
C ILE A 50 9.62 18.49 -2.13
N LYS A 51 9.82 19.11 -0.95
CA LYS A 51 10.97 18.81 -0.09
C LYS A 51 10.99 17.35 0.35
N TYR A 52 9.83 16.78 0.65
CA TYR A 52 9.72 15.35 0.99
C TYR A 52 10.02 14.46 -0.22
N LEU A 53 9.48 14.80 -1.39
CA LEU A 53 9.65 13.98 -2.60
C LEU A 53 11.03 14.12 -3.23
N GLU A 54 11.72 15.23 -3.02
CA GLU A 54 13.03 15.56 -3.59
C GLU A 54 13.99 14.35 -3.67
N PRO A 55 14.31 13.62 -2.59
CA PRO A 55 15.22 12.46 -2.64
C PRO A 55 14.75 11.29 -3.53
N LEU A 56 13.45 11.22 -3.85
CA LEU A 56 12.83 10.14 -4.62
C LEU A 56 12.60 10.51 -6.09
N LEU A 57 12.84 11.77 -6.46
CA LEU A 57 12.57 12.27 -7.82
C LEU A 57 13.53 11.66 -8.85
N LYS A 58 12.99 11.39 -10.02
CA LYS A 58 13.68 10.95 -11.23
C LYS A 58 13.47 12.01 -12.31
N ASN A 59 14.19 11.87 -13.43
CA ASN A 59 14.16 12.86 -14.51
C ASN A 59 12.76 13.07 -15.12
N ASP A 60 11.89 12.08 -15.03
CA ASP A 60 10.51 12.06 -15.53
C ASP A 60 9.46 12.43 -14.46
N SER A 61 9.87 12.67 -13.21
CA SER A 61 8.93 12.83 -12.09
C SER A 61 7.92 13.95 -12.24
N LEU A 62 8.23 15.06 -12.93
CA LEU A 62 7.24 16.12 -13.16
C LEU A 62 6.02 15.59 -13.93
N ARG A 63 6.27 14.85 -15.02
CA ARG A 63 5.22 14.25 -15.84
C ARG A 63 4.49 13.15 -15.08
N THR A 64 5.21 12.36 -14.29
CA THR A 64 4.63 11.33 -13.43
C THR A 64 3.68 11.93 -12.40
N ILE A 65 4.11 12.97 -11.69
CA ILE A 65 3.31 13.66 -10.66
C ILE A 65 2.07 14.30 -11.30
N GLU A 66 2.21 14.98 -12.44
CA GLU A 66 1.07 15.54 -13.17
C GLU A 66 0.07 14.45 -13.59
N SER A 67 0.56 13.34 -14.14
CA SER A 67 -0.27 12.19 -14.51
C SER A 67 -0.96 11.56 -13.30
N SER A 68 -0.25 11.43 -12.18
CA SER A 68 -0.75 10.90 -10.91
C SER A 68 -1.88 11.75 -10.35
N LEU A 69 -1.65 13.06 -10.21
CA LEU A 69 -2.63 14.01 -9.70
C LEU A 69 -3.93 13.98 -10.51
N ASN A 70 -3.81 13.92 -11.84
CA ASN A 70 -4.98 13.81 -12.73
C ASN A 70 -5.70 12.47 -12.57
N ALA A 71 -4.97 11.36 -12.46
CA ALA A 71 -5.57 10.03 -12.26
C ALA A 71 -6.31 9.94 -10.91
N TRP A 72 -5.73 10.47 -9.83
CA TRP A 72 -6.39 10.52 -8.53
C TRP A 72 -7.64 11.40 -8.56
N LYS A 73 -7.54 12.61 -9.15
CA LYS A 73 -8.69 13.50 -9.30
C LYS A 73 -9.85 12.83 -10.05
N HIS A 74 -9.54 12.08 -11.11
CA HIS A 74 -10.54 11.36 -11.90
C HIS A 74 -11.17 10.19 -11.14
N ASN A 75 -10.36 9.39 -10.44
CA ASN A 75 -10.84 8.15 -9.83
C ASN A 75 -11.54 8.34 -8.48
N LEU A 76 -11.19 9.41 -7.75
CA LEU A 76 -11.65 9.63 -6.39
C LEU A 76 -12.89 10.55 -6.30
N HIS A 77 -13.56 10.83 -7.43
CA HIS A 77 -14.69 11.77 -7.49
C HIS A 77 -15.74 11.59 -6.37
N SER A 78 -16.09 12.72 -5.74
CA SER A 78 -17.10 12.83 -4.69
C SER A 78 -18.02 14.02 -4.95
N SER A 79 -19.30 13.90 -4.60
CA SER A 79 -20.28 15.00 -4.70
C SER A 79 -20.03 16.15 -3.71
N LYS A 80 -19.11 15.99 -2.75
CA LYS A 80 -18.70 17.01 -1.77
C LYS A 80 -17.27 17.49 -2.04
N GLU A 81 -17.09 18.26 -3.10
CA GLU A 81 -15.79 18.60 -3.69
C GLU A 81 -14.80 19.30 -2.73
N GLN A 82 -15.28 20.20 -1.84
CA GLN A 82 -14.39 20.91 -0.91
C GLN A 82 -13.84 20.03 0.22
N GLN A 83 -14.69 19.25 0.90
CA GLN A 83 -14.25 18.32 1.94
C GLN A 83 -13.36 17.22 1.34
N PHE A 84 -13.64 16.84 0.10
CA PHE A 84 -12.85 15.91 -0.67
C PHE A 84 -11.43 16.44 -0.92
N GLN A 85 -11.29 17.66 -1.43
CA GLN A 85 -9.98 18.27 -1.70
C GLN A 85 -9.13 18.38 -0.43
N GLN A 86 -9.71 18.81 0.69
CA GLN A 86 -8.99 18.90 1.97
C GLN A 86 -8.44 17.54 2.42
N LYS A 87 -9.27 16.49 2.40
CA LYS A 87 -8.83 15.15 2.78
C LYS A 87 -7.81 14.56 1.81
N PHE A 88 -7.95 14.85 0.52
CA PHE A 88 -6.98 14.41 -0.49
C PHE A 88 -5.60 15.04 -0.22
N VAL A 89 -5.57 16.36 -0.04
CA VAL A 89 -4.34 17.09 0.32
C VAL A 89 -3.76 16.55 1.62
N GLN A 90 -4.59 16.32 2.63
CA GLN A 90 -4.15 15.76 3.91
C GLN A 90 -3.49 14.38 3.74
N THR A 91 -4.15 13.43 3.08
CA THR A 91 -3.57 12.09 2.86
C THR A 91 -2.28 12.15 2.05
N ILE A 92 -2.19 12.99 1.01
CA ILE A 92 -0.96 13.11 0.21
C ILE A 92 0.16 13.80 0.98
N LEU A 93 -0.14 14.85 1.75
CA LEU A 93 0.89 15.66 2.41
C LEU A 93 1.36 15.04 3.73
N GLU A 94 0.43 14.57 4.55
CA GLU A 94 0.68 14.14 5.93
C GLU A 94 0.89 12.63 6.06
N GLU A 95 0.18 11.83 5.26
CA GLU A 95 0.21 10.37 5.40
C GLU A 95 1.16 9.72 4.41
N GLU A 96 0.98 9.95 3.11
CA GLU A 96 1.70 9.19 2.09
C GLU A 96 1.97 9.96 0.78
N PRO A 97 3.02 10.80 0.75
CA PRO A 97 3.41 11.56 -0.44
C PRO A 97 3.81 10.70 -1.64
N ARG A 98 4.28 9.46 -1.41
CA ARG A 98 4.79 8.59 -2.47
C ARG A 98 3.70 8.18 -3.47
N LEU A 99 2.42 8.34 -3.12
CA LEU A 99 1.30 8.14 -4.04
C LEU A 99 1.41 9.00 -5.31
N LEU A 100 2.05 10.18 -5.24
CA LEU A 100 2.28 11.03 -6.41
C LEU A 100 3.38 10.54 -7.35
N LEU A 101 4.17 9.56 -6.91
CA LEU A 101 5.21 8.95 -7.72
C LEU A 101 4.69 7.76 -8.55
N LEU A 102 3.44 7.35 -8.33
CA LEU A 102 2.75 6.41 -9.21
C LEU A 102 2.30 7.13 -10.48
N ASP A 103 2.68 6.65 -11.66
CA ASP A 103 2.12 7.16 -12.90
C ASP A 103 0.60 6.89 -12.97
N GLY A 104 -0.13 7.70 -13.75
CA GLY A 104 -1.58 7.59 -13.84
C GLY A 104 -2.07 6.25 -14.39
N ASP A 105 -1.29 5.62 -15.26
CA ASP A 105 -1.58 4.29 -15.80
C ASP A 105 -1.50 3.22 -14.72
N SER A 106 -0.52 3.29 -13.81
CA SER A 106 -0.36 2.38 -12.67
C SER A 106 -1.48 2.55 -11.64
N VAL A 107 -1.91 3.80 -11.40
CA VAL A 107 -3.08 4.08 -10.55
C VAL A 107 -4.33 3.42 -11.14
N GLN A 108 -4.58 3.65 -12.44
CA GLN A 108 -5.73 3.06 -13.11
C GLN A 108 -5.66 1.54 -13.13
N GLU A 109 -4.49 0.97 -13.45
CA GLU A 109 -4.26 -0.46 -13.44
C GLU A 109 -4.58 -1.06 -12.06
N ARG A 110 -4.09 -0.44 -10.99
CA ARG A 110 -4.37 -0.90 -9.63
C ARG A 110 -5.87 -0.89 -9.33
N ILE A 111 -6.57 0.16 -9.72
CA ILE A 111 -8.01 0.26 -9.50
C ILE A 111 -8.77 -0.82 -10.27
N GLU A 112 -8.41 -1.08 -11.53
CA GLU A 112 -9.02 -2.15 -12.33
C GLU A 112 -8.73 -3.54 -11.74
N GLN A 113 -7.52 -3.74 -11.21
CA GLN A 113 -7.17 -4.95 -10.49
C GLN A 113 -8.05 -5.14 -9.24
N LEU A 114 -8.27 -4.08 -8.44
CA LEU A 114 -9.16 -4.13 -7.28
C LEU A 114 -10.63 -4.39 -7.68
N LYS A 115 -11.09 -3.82 -8.80
CA LYS A 115 -12.43 -4.12 -9.34
C LYS A 115 -12.56 -5.58 -9.76
N SER A 116 -11.50 -6.15 -10.35
CA SER A 116 -11.51 -7.55 -10.79
C SER A 116 -11.63 -8.56 -9.64
N LEU A 117 -11.27 -8.15 -8.42
CA LEU A 117 -11.44 -8.93 -7.19
C LEU A 117 -12.80 -8.67 -6.50
N ASP A 118 -13.69 -7.89 -7.11
CA ASP A 118 -14.92 -7.35 -6.50
C ASP A 118 -14.65 -6.70 -5.12
N LEU A 119 -13.44 -6.14 -4.94
CA LEU A 119 -13.09 -5.38 -3.74
C LEU A 119 -13.71 -3.98 -3.80
N VAL A 120 -13.61 -3.31 -4.95
CA VAL A 120 -14.16 -1.96 -5.16
C VAL A 120 -15.18 -1.97 -6.28
N ARG A 121 -16.33 -1.33 -6.05
CA ARG A 121 -17.42 -1.27 -7.05
C ARG A 121 -17.56 0.10 -7.70
N GLY A 122 -16.94 1.13 -7.13
CA GLY A 122 -16.92 2.48 -7.67
C GLY A 122 -15.99 3.42 -6.91
N SER A 123 -15.98 4.69 -7.31
CA SER A 123 -15.09 5.73 -6.76
C SER A 123 -15.18 5.89 -5.24
N ASN A 124 -16.35 5.65 -4.64
CA ASN A 124 -16.53 5.73 -3.19
C ASN A 124 -15.69 4.68 -2.43
N ASP A 125 -15.58 3.46 -2.95
CA ASP A 125 -14.77 2.42 -2.30
C ASP A 125 -13.28 2.70 -2.50
N VAL A 126 -12.88 3.10 -3.72
CA VAL A 126 -11.51 3.54 -4.00
C VAL A 126 -11.11 4.68 -3.06
N TRP A 127 -12.01 5.64 -2.83
CA TRP A 127 -11.80 6.75 -1.92
C TRP A 127 -11.64 6.30 -0.46
N LYS A 128 -12.45 5.36 0.02
CA LYS A 128 -12.29 4.79 1.36
C LYS A 128 -10.93 4.11 1.52
N LEU A 129 -10.53 3.31 0.54
CA LEU A 129 -9.22 2.64 0.55
C LEU A 129 -8.08 3.65 0.52
N PHE A 130 -8.18 4.67 -0.33
CA PHE A 130 -7.18 5.74 -0.47
C PHE A 130 -6.97 6.50 0.83
N LEU A 131 -8.05 6.90 1.50
CA LEU A 131 -7.96 7.67 2.75
C LEU A 131 -7.49 6.86 3.95
N ALA A 132 -7.84 5.58 4.00
CA ALA A 132 -7.67 4.80 5.24
C ALA A 132 -6.51 3.81 5.17
N SER A 133 -6.07 3.42 3.97
CA SER A 133 -4.93 2.53 3.75
C SER A 133 -4.27 2.77 2.39
N PRO A 134 -3.69 3.95 2.15
CA PRO A 134 -3.04 4.27 0.89
C PRO A 134 -1.89 3.31 0.56
N THR A 135 -1.09 2.97 1.57
CA THR A 135 0.09 2.11 1.39
C THR A 135 -0.31 0.67 1.11
N GLY A 136 -1.26 0.14 1.88
CA GLY A 136 -1.74 -1.23 1.75
C GLY A 136 -2.34 -1.55 0.36
N TYR A 137 -3.07 -0.62 -0.24
CA TYR A 137 -3.76 -0.89 -1.50
C TYR A 137 -3.04 -0.40 -2.75
N PHE A 138 -2.28 0.69 -2.67
CA PHE A 138 -1.73 1.33 -3.87
C PHE A 138 -0.21 1.22 -3.99
N LEU A 139 0.53 1.19 -2.88
CA LEU A 139 1.99 1.15 -2.88
C LEU A 139 2.60 -0.23 -2.62
N GLN A 140 1.88 -1.11 -1.95
CA GLN A 140 2.29 -2.50 -1.71
C GLN A 140 2.41 -3.32 -3.01
N ASP A 141 3.32 -4.30 -3.02
CA ASP A 141 3.42 -5.27 -4.12
C ASP A 141 2.10 -6.01 -4.34
N TRP A 142 1.69 -6.18 -5.59
CA TRP A 142 0.42 -6.84 -5.90
C TRP A 142 0.32 -8.28 -5.39
N SER A 143 1.41 -9.03 -5.47
CA SER A 143 1.48 -10.41 -5.00
C SER A 143 1.32 -10.50 -3.49
N GLU A 144 1.93 -9.57 -2.76
CA GLU A 144 1.76 -9.46 -1.31
C GLU A 144 0.32 -9.10 -0.94
N LEU A 145 -0.28 -8.14 -1.65
CA LEU A 145 -1.70 -7.77 -1.47
C LEU A 145 -2.61 -8.99 -1.67
N LEU A 146 -2.43 -9.70 -2.80
CA LEU A 146 -3.22 -10.88 -3.11
C LEU A 146 -3.07 -11.97 -2.07
N LYS A 147 -1.85 -12.21 -1.57
CA LYS A 147 -1.61 -13.20 -0.51
C LYS A 147 -2.42 -12.87 0.75
N LYS A 148 -2.37 -11.61 1.21
CA LYS A 148 -3.16 -11.14 2.36
C LYS A 148 -4.65 -11.19 2.09
N TYR A 149 -5.08 -10.72 0.92
CA TYR A 149 -6.48 -10.72 0.50
C TYR A 149 -7.08 -12.13 0.47
N TYR A 150 -6.40 -13.10 -0.16
CA TYR A 150 -6.89 -14.47 -0.24
C TYR A 150 -6.91 -15.15 1.13
N TYR A 151 -5.87 -14.95 1.94
CA TYR A 151 -5.85 -15.49 3.30
C TYR A 151 -7.02 -14.97 4.13
N ILE A 152 -7.26 -13.66 4.10
CA ILE A 152 -8.37 -13.06 4.84
C ILE A 152 -9.71 -13.56 4.28
N THR A 153 -9.89 -13.50 2.95
CA THR A 153 -11.17 -13.79 2.30
C THR A 153 -11.58 -15.25 2.42
N PHE A 154 -10.64 -16.18 2.26
CA PHE A 154 -10.94 -17.61 2.23
C PHE A 154 -10.71 -18.33 3.56
N LYS A 155 -9.95 -17.75 4.49
CA LYS A 155 -9.66 -18.39 5.78
C LYS A 155 -10.21 -17.64 6.98
N VAL A 156 -9.98 -16.32 7.04
CA VAL A 156 -10.37 -15.52 8.21
C VAL A 156 -11.87 -15.20 8.20
N LEU A 157 -12.39 -14.69 7.08
CA LEU A 157 -13.79 -14.28 6.99
C LEU A 157 -14.77 -15.43 7.20
N PRO A 158 -14.59 -16.63 6.62
CA PRO A 158 -15.50 -17.75 6.88
C PRO A 158 -15.47 -18.22 8.34
N TRP A 159 -14.35 -18.00 9.04
CA TRP A 159 -14.28 -18.27 10.47
C TRP A 159 -15.03 -17.20 11.26
N LEU A 160 -14.80 -15.90 11.01
CA LEU A 160 -15.44 -14.79 11.72
C LEU A 160 -16.96 -14.71 11.48
N GLU A 161 -17.41 -14.92 10.24
CA GLU A 161 -18.80 -14.80 9.81
C GLU A 161 -19.20 -16.08 9.04
N PRO A 162 -19.48 -17.20 9.74
CA PRO A 162 -19.85 -18.46 9.09
C PRO A 162 -21.21 -18.38 8.37
N GLU A 163 -22.07 -17.45 8.79
CA GLU A 163 -23.29 -17.10 8.07
C GLU A 163 -23.01 -15.89 7.18
N ILE A 164 -22.87 -16.11 5.87
CA ILE A 164 -22.64 -15.03 4.90
C ILE A 164 -23.88 -14.13 4.86
N LYS A 165 -23.88 -13.09 5.70
CA LYS A 165 -24.74 -11.94 5.45
C LYS A 165 -24.17 -11.28 4.21
N THR A 166 -24.92 -11.29 3.10
CA THR A 166 -24.55 -10.60 1.87
C THR A 166 -24.52 -9.09 2.13
N THR A 167 -23.46 -8.62 2.77
CA THR A 167 -23.15 -7.21 2.87
C THR A 167 -22.79 -6.75 1.45
N PHE A 168 -23.41 -5.65 1.02
CA PHE A 168 -23.15 -5.09 -0.31
C PHE A 168 -21.73 -4.51 -0.47
N VAL A 169 -20.92 -4.50 0.59
CA VAL A 169 -19.58 -3.92 0.61
C VAL A 169 -18.61 -4.95 1.19
N ASN A 170 -17.49 -5.17 0.52
CA ASN A 170 -16.47 -6.11 0.97
C ASN A 170 -15.94 -5.71 2.37
N PRO A 171 -15.84 -6.63 3.36
CA PRO A 171 -15.36 -6.32 4.70
C PRO A 171 -13.98 -5.65 4.77
N LEU A 172 -13.12 -5.89 3.77
CA LEU A 172 -11.81 -5.24 3.64
C LEU A 172 -11.89 -3.77 3.22
N VAL A 173 -12.97 -3.34 2.57
CA VAL A 173 -13.24 -1.91 2.32
C VAL A 173 -13.72 -1.20 3.58
N LEU A 174 -14.42 -1.92 4.46
CA LEU A 174 -14.85 -1.40 5.75
C LEU A 174 -13.70 -1.32 6.76
N ASN A 175 -12.73 -2.24 6.65
CA ASN A 175 -11.58 -2.36 7.55
C ASN A 175 -10.25 -2.37 6.77
N PRO A 176 -9.94 -1.29 6.02
CA PRO A 176 -8.85 -1.29 5.04
C PRO A 176 -7.46 -1.39 5.67
N LYS A 177 -7.28 -0.87 6.88
CA LYS A 177 -6.01 -0.92 7.62
C LYS A 177 -5.49 -2.33 7.88
N VAL A 178 -6.36 -3.34 7.83
CA VAL A 178 -5.94 -4.75 8.01
C VAL A 178 -4.93 -5.19 6.95
N ILE A 179 -5.06 -4.69 5.71
CA ILE A 179 -4.14 -5.06 4.61
C ILE A 179 -2.75 -4.46 4.78
N GLU A 180 -2.57 -3.42 5.61
CA GLU A 180 -1.25 -2.83 5.88
C GLU A 180 -0.41 -3.67 6.83
N LEU A 181 -1.05 -4.54 7.60
CA LEU A 181 -0.34 -5.45 8.47
C LEU A 181 0.51 -6.42 7.63
N GLU A 182 1.66 -6.79 8.17
CA GLU A 182 2.46 -7.85 7.58
C GLU A 182 1.66 -9.16 7.57
N TYR A 183 1.86 -9.96 6.52
CA TYR A 183 1.16 -11.23 6.36
C TYR A 183 1.34 -12.16 7.58
N ASN A 184 2.54 -12.18 8.16
CA ASN A 184 2.84 -12.96 9.36
C ASN A 184 2.04 -12.52 10.58
N VAL A 185 1.82 -11.21 10.77
CA VAL A 185 1.01 -10.69 11.88
C VAL A 185 -0.45 -11.13 11.73
N ILE A 186 -1.00 -11.02 10.51
CA ILE A 186 -2.37 -11.48 10.19
C ILE A 186 -2.50 -12.97 10.49
N LYS A 187 -1.55 -13.77 10.00
CA LYS A 187 -1.53 -15.22 10.19
C LYS A 187 -1.42 -15.61 11.67
N THR A 188 -0.46 -15.03 12.40
CA THR A 188 -0.22 -15.35 13.81
C THR A 188 -1.42 -15.02 14.68
N ARG A 189 -1.99 -13.81 14.54
CA ARG A 189 -3.19 -13.43 15.30
C ARG A 189 -4.35 -14.38 14.99
N PHE A 190 -4.66 -14.59 13.72
CA PHE A 190 -5.76 -15.50 13.36
C PHE A 190 -5.59 -16.91 13.93
N LEU A 191 -4.42 -17.53 13.74
CA LEU A 191 -4.16 -18.89 14.23
C LEU A 191 -4.17 -18.98 15.74
N PHE A 192 -3.68 -17.96 16.44
CA PHE A 192 -3.75 -17.91 17.89
C PHE A 192 -5.19 -17.88 18.38
N ALA A 193 -6.01 -16.97 17.85
CA ALA A 193 -7.44 -16.88 18.19
C ALA A 193 -8.19 -18.17 17.87
N GLN A 194 -7.87 -18.82 16.75
CA GLN A 194 -8.48 -20.09 16.37
C GLN A 194 -8.11 -21.23 17.33
N ARG A 195 -6.86 -21.26 17.82
CA ARG A 195 -6.32 -22.36 18.65
C ARG A 195 -6.58 -22.22 20.14
N THR A 196 -6.85 -21.01 20.62
CA THR A 196 -7.25 -20.79 22.03
C THR A 196 -8.64 -21.33 22.34
N GLY A 197 -9.35 -21.88 21.33
CA GLY A 197 -10.69 -22.43 21.50
C GLY A 197 -11.74 -21.34 21.67
N PHE A 198 -11.46 -20.11 21.24
CA PHE A 198 -12.37 -18.99 21.31
C PHE A 198 -13.69 -19.31 20.59
N GLN A 199 -14.81 -19.26 21.33
CA GLN A 199 -16.12 -19.63 20.81
C GLN A 199 -16.86 -18.38 20.32
N LEU A 200 -16.70 -18.09 19.02
CA LEU A 200 -17.32 -16.95 18.33
C LEU A 200 -18.83 -16.81 18.62
N HIS A 201 -19.58 -17.92 18.61
CA HIS A 201 -21.03 -17.95 18.80
C HIS A 201 -21.51 -17.52 20.21
N LYS A 202 -20.59 -17.35 21.17
CA LYS A 202 -20.92 -16.94 22.55
C LYS A 202 -20.58 -15.47 22.84
N GLN A 203 -20.04 -14.73 21.87
CA GLN A 203 -19.56 -13.36 22.08
C GLN A 203 -20.00 -12.44 20.93
N GLU A 204 -20.49 -11.24 21.25
CA GLU A 204 -21.04 -10.26 20.29
C GLU A 204 -19.98 -9.52 19.42
N ILE A 205 -18.69 -9.88 19.50
CA ILE A 205 -17.59 -8.92 19.26
C ILE A 205 -16.63 -9.21 18.08
N PRO A 206 -16.43 -10.45 17.57
CA PRO A 206 -15.31 -10.70 16.66
C PRO A 206 -15.59 -10.15 15.25
N ASN A 207 -14.83 -9.14 14.86
CA ASN A 207 -14.75 -8.62 13.50
C ASN A 207 -13.27 -8.41 13.14
N LEU A 208 -13.00 -8.04 11.89
CA LEU A 208 -11.61 -7.84 11.43
C LEU A 208 -10.82 -6.84 12.29
N ASN A 209 -11.45 -5.80 12.82
CA ASN A 209 -10.77 -4.80 13.66
C ASN A 209 -10.38 -5.39 15.01
N THR A 210 -11.29 -6.09 15.67
CA THR A 210 -11.00 -6.69 16.99
C THR A 210 -9.99 -7.83 16.88
N LEU A 211 -9.97 -8.55 15.76
CA LEU A 211 -8.96 -9.58 15.51
C LEU A 211 -7.57 -8.98 15.23
N PHE A 212 -7.48 -7.92 14.43
CA PHE A 212 -6.19 -7.48 13.88
C PHE A 212 -5.68 -6.11 14.35
N LEU A 213 -6.56 -5.16 14.66
CA LEU A 213 -6.19 -3.76 14.86
C LEU A 213 -6.17 -3.33 16.32
N VAL A 214 -6.75 -4.09 17.25
CA VAL A 214 -6.66 -3.76 18.67
C VAL A 214 -5.25 -4.01 19.22
N PRO A 215 -4.82 -3.24 20.24
CA PRO A 215 -3.56 -3.47 20.94
C PRO A 215 -3.44 -4.91 21.45
N ILE A 216 -2.21 -5.43 21.49
CA ILE A 216 -1.93 -6.83 21.86
C ILE A 216 -2.49 -7.21 23.25
N SER A 217 -2.46 -6.28 24.21
CA SER A 217 -2.99 -6.49 25.56
C SER A 217 -4.52 -6.62 25.58
N GLU A 218 -5.22 -5.89 24.71
CA GLU A 218 -6.67 -5.98 24.55
C GLU A 218 -7.03 -7.23 23.75
N TYR A 219 -6.28 -7.51 22.68
CA TYR A 219 -6.40 -8.72 21.88
C TYR A 219 -6.35 -9.98 22.75
N ILE A 220 -5.35 -10.09 23.63
CA ILE A 220 -5.19 -11.24 24.52
C ILE A 220 -6.36 -11.32 25.52
N LYS A 221 -6.81 -10.20 26.09
CA LYS A 221 -7.99 -10.20 26.97
C LYS A 221 -9.25 -10.73 26.28
N ILE A 222 -9.41 -10.45 25.00
CA ILE A 222 -10.55 -10.93 24.20
C ILE A 222 -10.38 -12.43 23.90
N TYR A 223 -9.28 -12.81 23.25
CA TYR A 223 -9.15 -14.14 22.64
C TYR A 223 -8.48 -15.20 23.54
N ALA A 224 -7.77 -14.80 24.59
CA ALA A 224 -7.03 -15.67 25.50
C ALA A 224 -6.83 -15.02 26.90
N PRO A 225 -7.90 -14.80 27.69
CA PRO A 225 -7.85 -14.02 28.93
C PRO A 225 -6.92 -14.56 30.01
N TYR A 226 -6.45 -15.80 29.89
CA TYR A 226 -5.52 -16.46 30.79
C TYR A 226 -4.08 -16.51 30.26
N CYS A 227 -3.81 -15.90 29.11
CA CYS A 227 -2.49 -15.81 28.52
C CYS A 227 -1.87 -14.44 28.83
N THR A 228 -0.56 -14.41 29.06
CA THR A 228 0.23 -13.18 29.20
C THR A 228 0.74 -12.69 27.86
N VAL A 229 1.15 -11.41 27.78
CA VAL A 229 1.75 -10.85 26.57
C VAL A 229 3.07 -11.56 26.24
N GLU A 230 3.82 -11.92 27.27
CA GLU A 230 5.09 -12.63 27.16
C GLU A 230 4.92 -14.04 26.56
N GLU A 231 3.90 -14.77 26.99
CA GLU A 231 3.54 -16.08 26.43
C GLU A 231 3.11 -15.99 24.98
N PHE A 232 2.29 -14.99 24.64
CA PHE A 232 1.91 -14.74 23.24
C PHE A 232 3.15 -14.45 22.38
N ASN A 233 4.04 -13.56 22.83
CA ASN A 233 5.25 -13.20 22.08
C ASN A 233 6.22 -14.37 21.94
N ALA A 234 6.33 -15.24 22.96
CA ALA A 234 7.13 -16.45 22.89
C ALA A 234 6.56 -17.43 21.84
N LEU A 235 5.24 -17.57 21.82
CA LEU A 235 4.54 -18.44 20.87
C LEU A 235 4.57 -17.88 19.45
N GLU A 236 4.52 -16.57 19.26
CA GLU A 236 4.72 -15.92 17.95
C GLU A 236 6.09 -16.30 17.35
N LYS A 237 7.17 -16.25 18.14
CA LYS A 237 8.51 -16.63 17.68
C LYS A 237 8.62 -18.09 17.26
N VAL A 238 7.91 -18.99 17.95
CA VAL A 238 7.87 -20.43 17.63
C VAL A 238 6.97 -20.70 16.42
N ASN A 239 5.84 -19.99 16.29
CA ASN A 239 4.87 -20.17 15.22
C ASN A 239 5.40 -19.75 13.85
N VAL A 240 6.25 -18.72 13.79
CA VAL A 240 6.90 -18.24 12.55
C VAL A 240 7.69 -19.35 11.83
N HIS A 241 8.10 -20.41 12.54
CA HIS A 241 9.01 -21.43 12.02
C HIS A 241 8.36 -22.79 11.73
N SER A 242 7.07 -22.99 11.99
CA SER A 242 6.50 -24.35 11.95
C SER A 242 5.01 -24.45 11.64
N ILE A 243 4.26 -23.35 11.63
CA ILE A 243 2.80 -23.42 11.59
C ILE A 243 2.25 -22.74 10.34
N GLY A 244 1.45 -23.48 9.56
CA GLY A 244 0.73 -22.98 8.39
C GLY A 244 1.58 -22.86 7.13
N GLU A 245 2.67 -23.63 7.00
CA GLU A 245 3.46 -23.68 5.75
C GLU A 245 2.63 -24.19 4.56
N GLU A 246 1.69 -25.12 4.81
CA GLU A 246 0.77 -25.61 3.79
C GLU A 246 -0.15 -24.49 3.29
N ASP A 247 -0.64 -23.64 4.19
CA ASP A 247 -1.42 -22.46 3.82
C ASP A 247 -0.57 -21.49 3.00
N ASP A 248 0.67 -21.24 3.41
CA ASP A 248 1.53 -20.30 2.70
C ASP A 248 1.79 -20.75 1.27
N ARG A 249 2.03 -22.05 1.06
CA ARG A 249 2.16 -22.64 -0.29
C ARG A 249 0.86 -22.53 -1.08
N LEU A 250 -0.28 -22.83 -0.46
CA LEU A 250 -1.60 -22.72 -1.10
C LEU A 250 -1.89 -21.29 -1.55
N PHE A 251 -1.67 -20.30 -0.69
CA PHE A 251 -1.93 -18.90 -1.03
C PHE A 251 -0.90 -18.35 -2.01
N GLU A 252 0.35 -18.78 -1.96
CA GLU A 252 1.34 -18.48 -3.00
C GLU A 252 0.93 -19.08 -4.36
N GLU A 253 0.39 -20.29 -4.39
CA GLU A 253 -0.15 -20.92 -5.59
C GLU A 253 -1.36 -20.14 -6.11
N LEU A 254 -2.30 -19.75 -5.26
CA LEU A 254 -3.45 -18.90 -5.64
C LEU A 254 -3.00 -17.55 -6.23
N VAL A 255 -1.99 -16.91 -5.64
CA VAL A 255 -1.38 -15.69 -6.19
C VAL A 255 -0.79 -15.96 -7.58
N SER A 256 -0.16 -17.11 -7.80
CA SER A 256 0.42 -17.49 -9.08
C SER A 256 -0.62 -17.75 -10.18
N LEU A 257 -1.81 -18.20 -9.79
CA LEU A 257 -2.96 -18.51 -10.65
C LEU A 257 -3.88 -17.30 -10.89
N ALA A 258 -3.73 -16.23 -10.10
CA ALA A 258 -4.48 -15.00 -10.27
C ALA A 258 -4.31 -14.45 -11.70
N PRO A 259 -5.36 -13.84 -12.30
CA PRO A 259 -5.32 -13.37 -13.68
C PRO A 259 -4.10 -12.46 -13.91
N LYS A 260 -3.09 -12.98 -14.61
CA LYS A 260 -1.90 -12.20 -14.96
C LYS A 260 -2.30 -11.20 -16.03
N LYS A 261 -1.76 -9.98 -15.92
CA LYS A 261 -1.99 -8.84 -16.80
C LYS A 261 -2.27 -9.29 -18.24
N ARG A 262 -3.42 -8.91 -18.81
CA ARG A 262 -3.50 -8.78 -20.28
C ARG A 262 -2.64 -7.58 -20.65
N SER A 263 -1.34 -7.81 -20.82
CA SER A 263 -0.46 -6.83 -21.45
C SER A 263 -1.04 -6.59 -22.85
N LYS A 264 -1.69 -5.45 -23.05
CA LYS A 264 -1.88 -4.93 -24.40
C LYS A 264 -0.46 -4.74 -24.95
N ASN A 265 -0.11 -5.49 -25.99
CA ASN A 265 1.10 -5.29 -26.79
C ASN A 265 1.18 -3.83 -27.24
N ASN A 266 1.82 -2.99 -26.44
CA ASN A 266 2.35 -1.70 -26.85
C ASN A 266 3.81 -1.71 -26.42
N GLY A 267 4.70 -1.72 -27.40
CA GLY A 267 6.15 -1.89 -27.25
C GLY A 267 6.85 -0.70 -26.60
N ASN A 268 6.53 -0.40 -25.35
CA ASN A 268 7.40 0.32 -24.44
C ASN A 268 7.36 -0.40 -23.10
N LYS A 269 8.47 -1.01 -22.72
CA LYS A 269 8.68 -1.64 -21.42
C LYS A 269 8.50 -0.56 -20.35
N SER A 270 7.31 -0.43 -19.77
CA SER A 270 7.19 0.23 -18.47
C SER A 270 7.91 -0.66 -17.46
N LYS A 271 9.08 -0.23 -17.03
CA LYS A 271 9.71 -0.81 -15.85
C LYS A 271 8.74 -0.53 -14.70
N SER A 272 8.16 -1.59 -14.17
CA SER A 272 7.30 -1.55 -12.98
C SER A 272 8.04 -0.78 -11.88
N PHE A 273 7.63 0.46 -11.62
CA PHE A 273 8.13 1.29 -10.52
C PHE A 273 8.07 0.55 -9.17
N ILE A 274 7.08 -0.33 -9.03
CA ILE A 274 6.81 -1.15 -7.85
C ILE A 274 7.98 -2.12 -7.57
N ASN A 275 8.61 -2.70 -8.60
CA ASN A 275 9.71 -3.66 -8.39
C ASN A 275 11.07 -3.01 -8.09
N ASP A 276 11.35 -1.86 -8.72
CA ASP A 276 12.67 -1.23 -8.60
C ASP A 276 12.79 -0.36 -7.33
N ASN A 277 11.70 0.25 -6.84
CA ASN A 277 11.77 1.15 -5.69
C ASN A 277 11.45 0.49 -4.33
N LEU A 278 10.60 -0.54 -4.26
CA LEU A 278 10.31 -1.20 -2.96
C LEU A 278 11.57 -1.86 -2.37
N ARG A 279 12.43 -2.46 -3.21
CA ARG A 279 13.70 -3.07 -2.77
C ARG A 279 14.69 -2.09 -2.15
N GLU A 280 14.74 -0.85 -2.63
CA GLU A 280 15.59 0.19 -2.05
C GLU A 280 14.97 0.84 -0.80
N THR A 281 13.65 0.77 -0.63
CA THR A 281 12.95 1.44 0.48
C THR A 281 12.97 0.62 1.78
N TYR A 282 13.03 -0.72 1.72
CA TYR A 282 13.27 -1.56 2.93
C TYR A 282 14.67 -1.35 3.53
N LEU A 283 15.61 -0.75 2.79
CA LEU A 283 16.93 -0.37 3.30
C LEU A 283 16.98 1.04 3.92
N LEU A 284 15.92 1.84 3.76
CA LEU A 284 15.85 3.23 4.23
C LEU A 284 14.87 3.43 5.40
N SER A 285 14.12 2.41 5.79
CA SER A 285 13.25 2.44 6.99
C SER A 285 14.01 2.53 8.32
N ASP A 286 15.34 2.41 8.30
CA ASP A 286 16.22 2.64 9.46
C ASP A 286 16.58 4.13 9.67
N ILE A 287 16.06 5.03 8.83
CA ILE A 287 16.18 6.48 9.03
C ILE A 287 14.80 7.03 9.37
N LYS A 288 14.41 6.89 10.63
CA LYS A 288 13.51 7.86 11.26
C LYS A 288 14.35 8.93 11.97
N PRO A 289 13.85 10.17 12.08
CA PRO A 289 14.50 11.22 12.86
C PRO A 289 14.73 10.81 14.31
#